data_AF-A0A6S7GA82-F1
#
_entry.id   AF-A0A6S7GA82-F1
#
_cell.length_a   1.000
_cell.length_b   1.000
_cell.length_c   1.000
_cell.angle_alpha   90.00
_cell.angle_beta   90.00
_cell.angle_gamma   90.00
#
_symmetry.space_group_name_H-M   'P 1'
#
loop_
_entity.id
_entity.type
_entity.pdbx_description
1 polymer ?
#
loop_
_entity_poly.entity_id
_entity_poly.type
_entity_poly.pdbx_seq_one_letter_code
_entity_poly.pdbx_strand_id
1 'polypeptide(L)'
;MYVDDTNLSVTGESASDIEVRLNTELENVHEWLTANKLTLNTEKTEYIIIGSYKRISNLQKGDEIKIRIGDNEIKRVKTTKSLGIVIDENLAWKENIDNLSVKVSRPIGVIRRAKKYVKQDALKLMYNSLVLPYFDYCSLVWNNCSQTLKTKVQRLQNRAARVITGDTYDIRSKDVLSKLGWNNLEERRNS
;
A
#
# COMPACT_ATOMS: atom_id res chain seq x y z
N MET A 1 -15.97 5.82 -6.34
CA MET A 1 -16.70 4.68 -5.76
C MET A 1 -16.18 3.42 -6.44
N TYR A 2 -15.43 2.57 -5.73
CA TYR A 2 -15.14 1.21 -6.19
C TYR A 2 -16.31 0.37 -5.69
N VAL A 3 -16.90 -0.44 -6.58
CA VAL A 3 -18.34 -0.71 -6.55
C VAL A 3 -18.79 -1.64 -5.41
N ASP A 4 -17.88 -2.34 -4.72
CA ASP A 4 -18.25 -3.29 -3.66
C ASP A 4 -17.64 -3.02 -2.26
N ASP A 5 -16.65 -2.12 -2.13
CA ASP A 5 -15.97 -1.83 -0.85
C ASP A 5 -16.38 -0.44 -0.34
N THR A 6 -17.28 -0.39 0.64
CA THR A 6 -17.65 0.85 1.35
C THR A 6 -16.83 0.96 2.63
N ASN A 7 -16.14 2.09 2.82
CA ASN A 7 -15.37 2.37 4.02
C ASN A 7 -16.00 3.55 4.76
N LEU A 8 -16.19 3.40 6.08
CA LEU A 8 -16.57 4.48 6.99
C LEU A 8 -15.34 4.88 7.81
N SER A 9 -15.08 6.18 7.91
CA SER A 9 -13.94 6.70 8.69
C SER A 9 -14.40 7.76 9.67
N VAL A 10 -13.98 7.63 10.93
CA VAL A 10 -14.26 8.57 12.01
C VAL A 10 -12.94 9.00 12.65
N THR A 11 -12.87 10.25 13.06
CA THR A 11 -11.73 10.81 13.80
C THR A 11 -12.18 11.29 15.17
N GLY A 12 -11.38 11.04 16.20
CA GLY A 12 -11.64 11.49 17.57
C GLY A 12 -10.35 11.65 18.37
N GLU A 13 -10.46 12.29 19.53
CA GLU A 13 -9.30 12.62 20.38
C GLU A 13 -8.97 11.50 21.40
N SER A 14 -9.97 10.69 21.75
CA SER A 14 -9.85 9.54 22.65
C SER A 14 -10.42 8.27 22.04
N ALA A 15 -10.04 7.12 22.60
CA ALA A 15 -10.58 5.81 22.23
C ALA A 15 -12.11 5.76 22.38
N SER A 16 -12.60 6.28 23.51
CA SER A 16 -14.02 6.34 23.85
C SER A 16 -14.83 7.23 22.90
N ASP A 17 -14.28 8.38 22.51
CA ASP A 17 -14.92 9.29 21.55
C ASP A 17 -15.05 8.64 20.17
N ILE A 18 -14.00 7.94 19.72
CA ILE A 18 -14.01 7.17 18.46
C ILE A 18 -15.05 6.04 18.54
N GLU A 19 -15.10 5.30 19.64
CA GLU A 19 -16.05 4.20 19.85
C GLU A 19 -17.50 4.68 19.77
N VAL A 20 -17.84 5.72 20.52
CA VAL A 20 -19.21 6.27 20.56
C VAL A 20 -19.62 6.79 19.20
N ARG A 21 -18.78 7.60 18.55
CA ARG A 21 -19.09 8.15 17.21
C ARG A 21 -19.22 7.06 16.16
N LEU A 22 -18.27 6.12 16.11
CA LEU A 22 -18.28 5.08 15.09
C LEU A 22 -19.48 4.13 15.26
N ASN A 23 -19.82 3.74 16.49
CA ASN A 23 -21.01 2.92 16.73
C ASN A 23 -22.31 3.67 16.42
N THR A 24 -22.39 4.98 16.71
CA THR A 24 -23.56 5.80 16.37
C THR A 24 -23.75 5.89 14.85
N GLU A 25 -22.68 6.13 14.10
CA GLU A 25 -22.73 6.18 12.63
C GLU A 25 -23.05 4.81 12.03
N LEU A 26 -22.50 3.72 12.58
CA LEU A 26 -22.80 2.37 12.13
C LEU A 26 -24.26 1.97 12.36
N GLU A 27 -24.88 2.46 13.43
CA GLU A 27 -26.32 2.24 13.67
C GLU A 27 -27.16 2.92 12.58
N ASN A 28 -26.87 4.18 12.26
CA ASN A 28 -27.54 4.89 11.15
C ASN A 28 -27.38 4.15 9.81
N VAL A 29 -26.17 3.64 9.55
CA VAL A 29 -25.89 2.83 8.35
C VAL A 29 -26.68 1.52 8.38
N HIS A 30 -26.78 0.86 9.54
CA HIS A 30 -27.53 -0.37 9.73
C HIS A 30 -29.03 -0.18 9.47
N GLU A 31 -29.62 0.87 10.02
CA GLU A 31 -31.02 1.25 9.78
C GLU A 31 -31.27 1.51 8.29
N TRP A 32 -30.39 2.28 7.64
CA TRP A 32 -30.51 2.57 6.21
C TRP A 32 -30.40 1.32 5.36
N LEU A 33 -29.44 0.44 5.64
CA LEU A 33 -29.28 -0.84 4.93
C LEU A 33 -30.53 -1.71 5.08
N THR A 34 -31.07 -1.81 6.30
CA THR A 34 -32.27 -2.60 6.61
C THR A 34 -33.50 -2.04 5.89
N ALA A 35 -33.69 -0.71 5.90
CA ALA A 35 -34.77 -0.04 5.16
C ALA A 35 -34.68 -0.29 3.64
N ASN A 36 -33.46 -0.43 3.11
CA ASN A 36 -33.19 -0.73 1.71
C ASN A 36 -33.08 -2.23 1.40
N LYS A 37 -33.39 -3.12 2.36
CA LYS A 37 -33.30 -4.59 2.22
C LYS A 37 -31.91 -5.09 1.82
N LEU A 38 -30.86 -4.37 2.22
CA LEU A 38 -29.46 -4.75 2.04
C LEU A 38 -28.96 -5.42 3.32
N THR A 39 -28.21 -6.52 3.17
CA THR A 39 -27.60 -7.24 4.29
C THR A 39 -26.08 -7.09 4.23
N LEU A 40 -25.49 -6.59 5.32
CA LEU A 40 -24.04 -6.50 5.44
C LEU A 40 -23.45 -7.87 5.78
N ASN A 41 -22.35 -8.23 5.12
CA ASN A 41 -21.56 -9.40 5.52
C ASN A 41 -20.65 -9.04 6.70
N THR A 42 -21.13 -9.31 7.92
CA THR A 42 -20.42 -9.02 9.17
C THR A 42 -19.12 -9.81 9.32
N GLU A 43 -19.04 -11.02 8.77
CA GLU A 43 -17.80 -11.83 8.79
C GLU A 43 -16.68 -11.22 7.94
N LYS A 44 -17.03 -10.51 6.85
CA LYS A 44 -16.08 -9.81 5.98
C LYS A 44 -15.81 -8.38 6.42
N THR A 45 -16.62 -7.84 7.33
CA THR A 45 -16.47 -6.48 7.82
C THR A 45 -15.39 -6.47 8.88
N GLU A 46 -14.38 -5.64 8.68
CA GLU A 46 -13.26 -5.47 9.58
C GLU A 46 -13.08 -3.99 9.87
N TYR A 47 -12.57 -3.66 11.05
CA TYR A 47 -12.18 -2.29 11.37
C TYR A 47 -10.69 -2.21 11.68
N ILE A 48 -10.09 -1.08 11.33
CA ILE A 48 -8.69 -0.75 11.63
C ILE A 48 -8.64 0.59 12.35
N ILE A 49 -7.83 0.68 13.39
CA ILE A 49 -7.55 1.94 14.08
C ILE A 49 -6.22 2.44 13.55
N ILE A 50 -6.18 3.66 13.01
CA ILE A 50 -4.97 4.26 12.46
C ILE A 50 -4.46 5.32 13.43
N GLY A 51 -3.18 5.24 13.80
CA GLY A 51 -2.57 6.18 14.73
C GLY A 51 -1.05 6.05 14.80
N SER A 52 -0.42 6.91 15.60
CA SER A 52 1.02 6.77 15.85
C SER A 52 1.29 5.54 16.71
N TYR A 53 2.49 4.96 16.57
CA TYR A 53 2.91 3.79 17.34
C TYR A 53 2.66 3.92 18.85
N LYS A 54 2.91 5.11 19.42
CA LYS A 54 2.66 5.39 20.85
C LYS A 54 1.17 5.33 21.19
N ARG A 55 0.30 5.92 20.36
CA ARG A 55 -1.16 5.91 20.57
C ARG A 55 -1.71 4.49 20.46
N ILE A 56 -1.34 3.77 19.40
CA ILE A 56 -1.76 2.38 19.19
C ILE A 56 -1.29 1.46 20.31
N SER A 57 -0.04 1.61 20.77
CA SER A 57 0.52 0.80 21.87
C SER A 57 -0.17 1.07 23.20
N ASN A 58 -0.63 2.31 23.44
CA ASN A 58 -1.38 2.65 24.65
C ASN A 58 -2.79 2.06 24.64
N LEU A 59 -3.46 2.04 23.48
CA LEU A 59 -4.77 1.39 23.33
C LEU A 59 -4.70 -0.11 23.66
N GLN A 60 -3.62 -0.79 23.27
CA GLN A 60 -3.44 -2.22 23.56
C GLN A 60 -3.24 -2.54 25.05
N LYS A 61 -3.02 -1.54 25.92
CA LYS A 61 -2.71 -1.72 27.34
C LYS A 61 -3.87 -1.41 28.29
N GLY A 62 -4.98 -0.84 27.81
CA GLY A 62 -6.05 -0.40 28.73
C GLY A 62 -7.42 -0.16 28.10
N ASP A 63 -7.51 0.29 26.85
CA ASP A 63 -8.77 0.69 26.21
C ASP A 63 -9.00 -0.11 24.91
N GLU A 64 -9.63 -1.28 25.05
CA GLU A 64 -10.07 -2.05 23.88
C GLU A 64 -11.38 -1.46 23.35
N ILE A 65 -11.30 -0.82 22.18
CA ILE A 65 -12.45 -0.26 21.47
C ILE A 65 -13.33 -1.41 20.95
N LYS A 66 -14.63 -1.37 21.26
CA LYS A 66 -15.59 -2.37 20.76
C LYS A 66 -16.52 -1.74 19.73
N ILE A 67 -16.37 -2.18 18.49
CA ILE A 67 -17.19 -1.71 17.37
C ILE A 67 -18.23 -2.77 17.03
N ARG A 68 -19.50 -2.35 16.94
CA ARG A 68 -20.62 -3.23 16.66
C ARG A 68 -21.48 -2.68 15.54
N ILE A 69 -22.17 -3.59 14.84
CA ILE A 69 -23.22 -3.24 13.89
C ILE A 69 -24.41 -4.18 14.12
N GLY A 70 -25.54 -3.61 14.55
CA GLY A 70 -26.62 -4.38 15.17
C GLY A 70 -26.09 -5.22 16.34
N ASP A 71 -26.43 -6.51 16.37
CA ASP A 71 -26.00 -7.44 17.42
C ASP A 71 -24.58 -8.03 17.21
N ASN A 72 -23.90 -7.70 16.10
CA ASN A 72 -22.64 -8.32 15.73
C ASN A 72 -21.44 -7.42 16.07
N GLU A 73 -20.43 -8.00 16.72
CA GLU A 73 -19.14 -7.33 16.96
C GLU A 73 -18.22 -7.45 15.75
N ILE A 74 -17.67 -6.33 15.29
CA ILE A 74 -16.78 -6.25 14.14
C ILE A 74 -15.36 -6.54 14.60
N LYS A 75 -14.63 -7.35 13.83
CA LYS A 75 -13.25 -7.72 14.16
C LYS A 75 -12.28 -6.57 13.92
N ARG A 76 -11.41 -6.31 14.90
CA ARG A 76 -10.23 -5.46 14.73
C ARG A 76 -9.14 -6.16 13.93
N VAL A 77 -8.58 -5.46 12.94
CA VAL A 77 -7.37 -5.90 12.23
C VAL A 77 -6.24 -4.87 12.37
N LYS A 78 -4.99 -5.35 12.23
CA LYS A 78 -3.79 -4.49 12.24
C LYS A 78 -3.37 -4.06 10.84
N THR A 79 -3.78 -4.83 9.84
CA THR A 79 -3.53 -4.56 8.43
C THR A 79 -4.80 -4.86 7.66
N THR A 80 -5.10 -4.04 6.66
CA THR A 80 -6.21 -4.26 5.73
C THR A 80 -5.77 -3.92 4.32
N LYS A 81 -6.43 -4.50 3.32
CA LYS A 81 -6.16 -4.25 1.91
C LYS A 81 -7.27 -3.38 1.34
N SER A 82 -6.92 -2.18 0.91
CA SER A 82 -7.85 -1.25 0.26
C SER A 82 -7.29 -0.84 -1.09
N LEU A 83 -8.09 -0.99 -2.15
CA LEU A 83 -7.71 -0.66 -3.53
C LEU A 83 -6.36 -1.27 -3.94
N GLY A 84 -6.06 -2.50 -3.51
CA GLY A 84 -4.80 -3.17 -3.85
C GLY A 84 -3.56 -2.73 -3.06
N ILE A 85 -3.69 -1.76 -2.15
CA ILE A 85 -2.65 -1.32 -1.20
C ILE A 85 -2.90 -2.00 0.14
N VAL A 86 -1.84 -2.42 0.82
CA VAL A 86 -1.93 -2.87 2.21
C VAL A 86 -1.67 -1.68 3.14
N ILE A 87 -2.63 -1.38 4.01
CA ILE A 87 -2.57 -0.29 4.99
C ILE A 87 -2.42 -0.93 6.37
N ASP A 88 -1.41 -0.50 7.13
CA ASP A 88 -1.20 -0.92 8.52
C ASP A 88 -1.64 0.16 9.52
N GLU A 89 -1.93 -0.25 10.76
CA GLU A 89 -2.43 0.62 11.84
C GLU A 89 -1.50 1.82 12.16
N ASN A 90 -0.22 1.76 11.75
CA ASN A 90 0.76 2.81 11.99
C ASN A 90 1.19 3.55 10.71
N LEU A 91 0.59 3.24 9.55
CA LEU A 91 0.99 3.75 8.23
C LEU A 91 2.50 3.59 7.97
N ALA A 92 3.09 2.47 8.42
CA ALA A 92 4.50 2.16 8.22
C ALA A 92 4.80 1.68 6.78
N TRP A 93 3.80 1.15 6.07
CA TRP A 93 3.85 0.68 4.68
C TRP A 93 4.78 -0.50 4.39
N LYS A 94 5.36 -1.11 5.42
CA LYS A 94 6.36 -2.19 5.26
C LYS A 94 5.80 -3.36 4.44
N GLU A 95 4.64 -3.88 4.84
CA GLU A 95 4.02 -5.01 4.15
C GLU A 95 3.63 -4.67 2.71
N ASN A 96 3.13 -3.46 2.48
CA ASN A 96 2.84 -2.96 1.13
C ASN A 96 4.09 -2.95 0.24
N ILE A 97 5.21 -2.42 0.74
CA ILE A 97 6.48 -2.37 0.01
C ILE A 97 7.08 -3.77 -0.19
N ASP A 98 6.90 -4.69 0.76
CA ASP A 98 7.33 -6.07 0.62
C ASP A 98 6.54 -6.78 -0.50
N ASN A 99 5.21 -6.62 -0.50
CA ASN A 99 4.33 -7.15 -1.55
C ASN A 99 4.65 -6.54 -2.92
N LEU A 100 4.88 -5.23 -2.97
CA LEU A 100 5.35 -4.51 -4.17
C LEU A 100 6.67 -5.10 -4.68
N SER A 101 7.63 -5.36 -3.79
CA SER A 101 8.94 -5.90 -4.13
C SER A 101 8.84 -7.27 -4.79
N VAL A 102 7.94 -8.12 -4.29
CA VAL A 102 7.66 -9.44 -4.86
C VAL A 102 7.01 -9.31 -6.24
N LYS A 103 6.01 -8.42 -6.38
CA LYS A 103 5.32 -8.17 -7.65
C LYS A 103 6.28 -7.66 -8.73
N VAL A 104 7.18 -6.73 -8.39
CA VAL A 104 8.17 -6.13 -9.30
C VAL A 104 9.33 -7.08 -9.64
N SER A 105 9.74 -7.95 -8.71
CA SER A 105 10.87 -8.85 -8.95
C SER A 105 10.62 -9.85 -10.07
N ARG A 106 9.36 -10.29 -10.24
CA ARG A 106 8.95 -11.22 -11.31
C ARG A 106 9.16 -10.66 -12.73
N PRO A 107 8.60 -9.49 -13.12
CA PRO A 107 8.82 -8.90 -14.43
C PRO A 107 10.28 -8.52 -14.67
N ILE A 108 11.05 -8.09 -13.66
CA ILE A 108 12.51 -7.92 -13.79
C ILE A 108 13.18 -9.23 -14.22
N GLY A 109 12.75 -10.36 -13.63
CA GLY A 109 13.22 -11.69 -14.03
C GLY A 109 12.88 -12.06 -15.48
N VAL A 110 11.69 -11.66 -15.95
CA VAL A 110 11.27 -11.84 -17.35
C VAL A 110 12.16 -11.00 -18.28
N ILE A 111 12.36 -9.72 -17.98
CA ILE A 111 13.25 -8.81 -18.74
C ILE A 111 14.66 -9.39 -18.82
N ARG A 112 15.18 -9.94 -17.72
CA ARG A 112 16.51 -10.58 -17.69
C ARG A 112 16.62 -11.75 -18.66
N ARG A 113 15.58 -12.57 -18.80
CA ARG A 113 15.58 -13.69 -19.76
C ARG A 113 15.42 -13.19 -21.20
N ALA A 114 14.52 -12.23 -21.41
CA ALA A 114 14.26 -11.62 -22.72
C ALA A 114 15.49 -10.91 -23.29
N LYS A 115 16.36 -10.36 -22.44
CA LYS A 115 17.59 -9.64 -22.83
C LYS A 115 18.42 -10.35 -23.89
N LYS A 116 18.49 -11.68 -23.87
CA LYS A 116 19.29 -12.46 -24.83
C LYS A 116 18.71 -12.43 -26.26
N TYR A 117 17.45 -12.04 -26.40
CA TYR A 117 16.68 -12.19 -27.64
C TYR A 117 16.18 -10.86 -28.21
N VAL A 118 16.21 -9.76 -27.44
CA VAL A 118 15.65 -8.48 -27.86
C VAL A 118 16.62 -7.31 -27.64
N LYS A 119 16.44 -6.25 -28.42
CA LYS A 119 17.23 -5.01 -28.31
C LYS A 119 16.88 -4.24 -27.03
N GLN A 120 17.79 -3.35 -26.64
CA GLN A 120 17.64 -2.57 -25.40
C GLN A 120 16.35 -1.73 -25.35
N ASP A 121 15.90 -1.17 -26.49
CA ASP A 121 14.68 -0.37 -26.52
C ASP A 121 13.42 -1.20 -26.24
N ALA A 122 13.38 -2.45 -26.71
CA ALA A 122 12.30 -3.38 -26.35
C ALA A 122 12.32 -3.70 -24.84
N LEU A 123 13.50 -3.84 -24.23
CA LEU A 123 13.61 -4.04 -22.78
C LEU A 123 13.15 -2.83 -21.98
N LYS A 124 13.43 -1.60 -22.45
CA LYS A 124 12.92 -0.36 -21.86
C LYS A 124 11.39 -0.32 -21.95
N LEU A 125 10.82 -0.70 -23.09
CA LEU A 125 9.36 -0.79 -23.25
C LEU A 125 8.74 -1.82 -22.30
N MET A 126 9.36 -2.99 -22.14
CA MET A 126 8.93 -3.99 -21.17
C MET A 126 8.99 -3.47 -19.73
N TYR A 127 10.02 -2.71 -19.37
CA TYR A 127 10.10 -2.08 -18.05
C TYR A 127 8.97 -1.06 -17.84
N ASN A 128 8.75 -0.17 -18.81
CA ASN A 128 7.71 0.86 -18.72
C ASN A 128 6.30 0.28 -18.64
N SER A 129 6.06 -0.89 -19.25
CA SER A 129 4.74 -1.54 -19.24
C SER A 129 4.54 -2.49 -18.05
N LEU A 130 5.59 -3.20 -17.60
CA LEU A 130 5.45 -4.28 -16.62
C LEU A 130 5.96 -3.93 -15.22
N VAL A 131 6.83 -2.93 -15.09
CA VAL A 131 7.49 -2.59 -13.81
C VAL A 131 7.08 -1.22 -13.33
N LEU A 132 7.20 -0.22 -14.20
CA LEU A 132 6.94 1.18 -13.85
C LEU A 132 5.54 1.44 -13.25
N PRO A 133 4.45 0.80 -13.74
CA PRO A 133 3.12 1.03 -13.17
C PRO A 133 3.05 0.66 -11.69
N TYR A 134 3.81 -0.34 -11.24
CA TYR A 134 3.85 -0.71 -9.83
C TYR A 134 4.53 0.35 -8.95
N PHE A 135 5.52 1.06 -9.49
CA PHE A 135 6.20 2.14 -8.77
C PHE A 135 5.41 3.44 -8.72
N ASP A 136 4.61 3.69 -9.75
CA ASP A 136 3.80 4.90 -9.86
C ASP A 136 2.45 4.73 -9.13
N TYR A 137 1.88 3.52 -9.12
CA TYR A 137 0.58 3.22 -8.49
C TYR A 137 0.54 3.55 -7.01
N CYS A 138 -0.37 4.47 -6.66
CA CYS A 138 -0.61 4.96 -5.30
C CYS A 138 0.66 5.41 -4.57
N SER A 139 1.69 5.80 -5.31
CA SER A 139 2.98 6.22 -4.76
C SER A 139 2.90 7.43 -3.85
N LEU A 140 1.94 8.33 -4.10
CA LEU A 140 1.63 9.47 -3.25
C LEU A 140 1.23 9.05 -1.83
N VAL A 141 0.51 7.94 -1.68
CA VAL A 141 -0.06 7.49 -0.40
C VAL A 141 1.03 6.97 0.53
N TRP A 142 1.97 6.18 0.01
CA TRP A 142 3.06 5.60 0.79
C TRP A 142 4.38 6.38 0.68
N ASN A 143 4.38 7.58 0.07
CA ASN A 143 5.60 8.39 -0.07
C ASN A 143 6.17 8.85 1.28
N ASN A 144 5.33 8.90 2.33
CA ASN A 144 5.71 9.19 3.70
C ASN A 144 6.37 8.01 4.44
N CYS A 145 6.62 6.88 3.77
CA CYS A 145 7.30 5.74 4.37
C CYS A 145 8.75 6.05 4.76
N SER A 146 9.35 5.18 5.59
CA SER A 146 10.71 5.36 6.07
C SER A 146 11.76 5.36 4.95
N GLN A 147 12.89 6.03 5.18
CA GLN A 147 13.98 6.09 4.21
C GLN A 147 14.49 4.70 3.82
N THR A 148 14.46 3.74 4.75
CA THR A 148 14.82 2.34 4.49
C THR A 148 13.89 1.71 3.46
N LEU A 149 12.59 1.97 3.54
CA LEU A 149 11.62 1.46 2.57
C LEU A 149 11.75 2.17 1.22
N LYS A 150 11.92 3.50 1.18
CA LYS A 150 12.23 4.24 -0.05
C LYS A 150 13.47 3.66 -0.75
N THR A 151 14.53 3.42 0.01
CA THR A 151 15.78 2.81 -0.49
C THR A 151 15.56 1.41 -1.03
N LYS A 152 14.69 0.61 -0.39
CA LYS A 152 14.32 -0.73 -0.87
C LYS A 152 13.67 -0.68 -2.25
N VAL A 153 12.72 0.25 -2.46
CA VAL A 153 12.08 0.44 -3.77
C VAL A 153 13.09 0.94 -4.81
N GLN A 154 13.95 1.91 -4.45
CA GLN A 154 15.00 2.42 -5.35
C GLN A 154 15.97 1.32 -5.79
N ARG A 155 16.32 0.39 -4.90
CA ARG A 155 17.16 -0.77 -5.24
C ARG A 155 16.51 -1.67 -6.30
N LEU A 156 15.19 -1.77 -6.35
CA LEU A 156 14.48 -2.51 -7.40
C LEU A 156 14.59 -1.82 -8.76
N GLN A 157 14.44 -0.50 -8.81
CA GLN A 157 14.69 0.29 -10.04
C GLN A 157 16.14 0.10 -10.50
N ASN A 158 17.11 0.25 -9.59
CA ASN A 158 18.53 0.08 -9.91
C ASN A 158 18.82 -1.32 -10.44
N ARG A 159 18.20 -2.35 -9.86
CA ARG A 159 18.31 -3.73 -10.34
C ARG A 159 17.74 -3.88 -11.74
N ALA A 160 16.57 -3.30 -12.02
CA ALA A 160 15.98 -3.33 -13.36
C ALA A 160 16.89 -2.64 -14.38
N ALA A 161 17.42 -1.46 -14.04
CA ALA A 161 18.34 -0.71 -14.87
C ALA A 161 19.60 -1.52 -15.22
N ARG A 162 20.24 -2.15 -14.22
CA ARG A 162 21.40 -3.04 -14.43
C ARG A 162 21.08 -4.26 -15.28
N VAL A 163 19.89 -4.84 -15.13
CA VAL A 163 19.47 -5.94 -16.00
C VAL A 163 19.43 -5.47 -17.46
N ILE A 164 18.84 -4.30 -17.72
CA ILE A 164 18.70 -3.75 -19.07
C ILE A 164 20.06 -3.36 -19.66
N THR A 165 20.92 -2.66 -18.92
CA THR A 165 22.24 -2.23 -19.43
C THR A 165 23.27 -3.36 -19.45
N GLY A 166 23.19 -4.31 -18.51
CA GLY A 166 24.22 -5.33 -18.30
C GLY A 166 25.39 -4.90 -17.45
N ASP A 167 25.29 -3.72 -16.83
CA ASP A 167 26.34 -3.19 -15.96
C ASP A 167 26.51 -4.04 -14.69
N THR A 168 27.76 -4.22 -14.25
CA THR A 168 28.11 -4.89 -12.99
C THR A 168 27.68 -4.04 -11.79
N TYR A 169 27.73 -4.60 -10.58
CA TYR A 169 27.35 -3.89 -9.35
C TYR A 169 28.35 -2.81 -8.92
N ASP A 170 29.56 -2.81 -9.49
CA ASP A 170 30.63 -1.86 -9.15
C ASP A 170 30.37 -0.45 -9.71
N ILE A 171 29.60 -0.36 -10.79
CA ILE A 171 29.22 0.92 -11.40
C ILE A 171 28.19 1.60 -10.51
N ARG A 172 28.35 2.90 -10.24
CA ARG A 172 27.40 3.65 -9.40
C ARG A 172 26.00 3.61 -10.02
N SER A 173 24.99 3.41 -9.19
CA SER A 173 23.61 3.24 -9.68
C SER A 173 23.09 4.47 -10.46
N LYS A 174 23.52 5.67 -10.07
CA LYS A 174 23.18 6.92 -10.77
C LYS A 174 23.68 6.91 -12.23
N ASP A 175 24.88 6.39 -12.47
CA ASP A 175 25.47 6.32 -13.81
C ASP A 175 24.75 5.28 -14.68
N VAL A 176 24.25 4.21 -14.09
CA VAL A 176 23.44 3.21 -14.81
C VAL A 176 22.08 3.80 -15.21
N LEU A 177 21.46 4.58 -14.32
CA LEU A 177 20.19 5.25 -14.60
C LEU A 177 20.34 6.33 -15.67
N SER A 178 21.43 7.11 -15.65
CA SER A 178 21.68 8.16 -16.65
C SER A 178 21.86 7.59 -18.06
N LYS A 179 22.50 6.42 -18.23
CA LYS A 179 22.57 5.71 -19.52
C LYS A 179 21.19 5.38 -20.11
N LEU A 180 20.18 5.22 -19.26
CA LEU A 180 18.80 4.94 -19.66
C LEU A 180 17.94 6.22 -19.74
N GLY A 181 18.47 7.38 -19.35
CA GLY A 181 17.71 8.62 -19.22
C GLY A 181 16.68 8.56 -18.08
N TRP A 182 16.95 7.78 -17.04
CA TRP A 182 16.02 7.59 -15.93
C TRP A 182 16.39 8.46 -14.73
N ASN A 183 15.37 9.08 -14.12
CA ASN A 183 15.50 9.74 -12.83
C ASN A 183 15.32 8.74 -11.68
N ASN A 184 15.73 9.14 -10.48
CA ASN A 184 15.41 8.38 -9.28
C ASN A 184 13.89 8.37 -9.06
N LEU A 185 13.38 7.35 -8.35
CA LEU A 185 11.95 7.27 -8.10
C LEU A 185 11.41 8.44 -7.26
N GLU A 186 12.24 8.99 -6.36
CA GLU A 186 11.85 10.15 -5.55
C GLU A 186 11.73 11.42 -6.39
N GLU A 187 12.69 11.68 -7.28
CA GLU A 187 12.65 12.81 -8.22
C GLU A 187 11.45 12.71 -9.16
N ARG A 188 11.17 11.51 -9.67
CA ARG A 188 10.03 11.23 -10.55
C ARG A 188 8.66 11.48 -9.88
N ARG A 189 8.56 11.31 -8.56
CA ARG A 189 7.29 11.54 -7.83
C ARG A 189 7.05 13.01 -7.49
N ASN A 190 8.11 13.82 -7.52
CA ASN A 190 8.07 15.24 -7.17
C ASN A 190 8.08 16.16 -8.41
N SER A 191 8.14 15.59 -9.62
CA SER A 191 8.08 16.29 -10.92
C SER A 191 6.67 16.28 -11.49
#